data_AF-A0A842WK08-F1
#
_entry.id   AF-A0A842WK08-F1
#
_cell.length_a   1.000
_cell.length_b   1.000
_cell.length_c   1.000
_cell.angle_alpha   90.00
_cell.angle_beta   90.00
_cell.angle_gamma   90.00
#
_symmetry.space_group_name_H-M   'P 1'
#
loop_
_entity.id
_entity.type
_entity.pdbx_description
1 polymer ?
#
loop_
_entity_poly.entity_id
_entity_poly.type
_entity_poly.pdbx_seq_one_letter_code
_entity_poly.pdbx_strand_id
1 'polypeptide(L)'
;MTYKILHKTNAEMLESPVTRDGVDSEILLAPSHKEMSKLITLLSENRDYADVKLKKKRYVKPEDAVSLSAFRTSGFFDLQSAKEVLAPRQLEVFQNAVDYGYYEVPKKISIEELSEKLGTSPSTVAEHLRKAESKLLPILMKVLQKL
;
A
#
# COMPACT_ATOMS: atom_id res chain seq x y z
N MET A 1 14.10 17.87 -11.45
CA MET A 1 15.34 17.42 -12.13
C MET A 1 15.08 16.18 -12.99
N THR A 2 14.57 15.07 -12.40
CA THR A 2 14.29 13.74 -13.03
C THR A 2 13.49 13.76 -14.32
N TYR A 3 12.55 14.69 -14.46
CA TYR A 3 11.76 14.87 -15.69
C TYR A 3 12.59 14.90 -16.98
N LYS A 4 13.80 15.49 -16.98
CA LYS A 4 14.66 15.54 -18.17
C LYS A 4 15.18 14.17 -18.62
N ILE A 5 15.34 13.22 -17.69
CA ILE A 5 15.78 11.85 -17.98
C ILE A 5 14.58 10.98 -18.35
N LEU A 6 13.42 11.20 -17.73
CA LEU A 6 12.21 10.42 -18.00
C LEU A 6 11.81 10.48 -19.48
N HIS A 7 11.93 11.62 -20.17
CA HIS A 7 11.65 11.69 -21.60
C HIS A 7 12.61 10.86 -22.49
N LYS A 8 13.75 10.40 -21.96
CA LYS A 8 14.72 9.57 -22.68
C LYS A 8 14.48 8.07 -22.48
N THR A 9 13.54 7.72 -21.62
CA THR A 9 13.06 6.36 -21.36
C THR A 9 11.54 6.34 -21.55
N ASN A 10 10.92 5.16 -21.63
CA ASN A 10 9.45 5.10 -21.51
C ASN A 10 9.03 5.02 -20.03
N ALA A 11 9.82 5.60 -19.13
CA ALA A 11 9.55 5.53 -17.70
C ALA A 11 8.68 6.70 -17.26
N GLU A 12 7.78 6.44 -16.31
CA GLU A 12 6.87 7.43 -15.76
C GLU A 12 7.09 7.59 -14.26
N MET A 13 6.90 8.82 -13.78
CA MET A 13 6.93 9.11 -12.37
C MET A 13 5.56 8.81 -11.77
N LEU A 14 5.53 8.01 -10.71
CA LEU A 14 4.28 7.56 -10.12
C LEU A 14 3.76 8.48 -8.99
N GLU A 15 4.64 9.26 -8.36
CA GLU A 15 4.32 10.21 -7.29
C GLU A 15 5.21 11.46 -7.38
N SER A 16 4.76 12.57 -6.81
CA SER A 16 5.63 13.75 -6.62
C SER A 16 6.83 13.37 -5.74
N PRO A 17 8.04 13.87 -6.04
CA PRO A 17 9.20 13.64 -5.20
C PRO A 17 8.96 14.12 -3.77
N VAL A 18 9.42 13.34 -2.79
CA VAL A 18 9.39 13.73 -1.38
C VAL A 18 10.83 13.99 -0.92
N THR A 19 11.09 15.21 -0.46
CA THR A 19 12.38 15.60 0.11
C THR A 19 12.36 15.46 1.62
N ARG A 20 13.30 14.69 2.18
CA ARG A 20 13.54 14.63 3.64
C ARG A 20 15.04 14.60 3.90
N ASP A 21 15.50 15.39 4.88
CA ASP A 21 16.91 15.48 5.27
C ASP A 21 17.87 15.74 4.09
N GLY A 22 17.42 16.55 3.12
CA GLY A 22 18.18 16.85 1.90
C GLY A 22 18.25 15.72 0.88
N VAL A 23 17.48 14.64 1.05
CA VAL A 23 17.40 13.51 0.12
C VAL A 23 16.04 13.49 -0.55
N ASP A 24 16.04 13.55 -1.88
CA ASP A 24 14.85 13.36 -2.71
C ASP A 24 14.58 11.87 -2.92
N SER A 25 13.36 11.45 -2.59
CA SER A 25 12.88 10.09 -2.83
C SER A 25 11.81 10.10 -3.92
N GLU A 26 12.02 9.27 -4.95
CA GLU A 26 11.16 9.19 -6.13
C GLU A 26 10.79 7.73 -6.45
N ILE A 27 9.55 7.53 -6.89
CA ILE A 27 9.05 6.22 -7.35
C ILE A 27 8.78 6.31 -8.85
N LEU A 28 9.47 5.46 -9.61
CA LEU A 28 9.43 5.44 -11.07
C LEU A 28 8.92 4.07 -11.55
N LEU A 29 8.07 4.08 -12.58
CA LEU A 29 7.66 2.90 -13.31
C LEU A 29 8.41 2.84 -14.63
N ALA A 30 9.03 1.71 -14.93
CA ALA A 30 9.53 1.44 -16.27
C ALA A 30 8.76 0.25 -16.88
N PRO A 31 8.31 0.33 -18.14
CA PRO A 31 7.42 -0.65 -18.75
C PRO A 31 8.12 -1.98 -19.09
N SER A 32 9.45 -2.02 -19.02
CA SER A 32 10.23 -3.24 -19.24
C SER A 32 11.53 -3.25 -18.45
N HIS A 33 12.12 -4.43 -18.30
CA HIS A 33 13.45 -4.58 -17.71
C HIS A 33 14.51 -3.75 -18.46
N LYS A 34 14.41 -3.70 -19.80
CA LYS A 34 15.34 -2.93 -20.65
C LYS A 34 15.25 -1.43 -20.35
N GLU A 35 14.04 -0.90 -20.27
CA GLU A 35 13.81 0.52 -19.94
C GLU A 35 14.25 0.85 -18.50
N MET A 36 14.02 -0.06 -17.54
CA MET A 36 14.51 0.10 -16.17
C MET A 36 16.04 0.15 -16.10
N SER A 37 16.74 -0.76 -16.78
CA SER A 37 18.21 -0.75 -16.83
C SER A 37 18.73 0.55 -17.45
N LYS A 38 18.12 0.99 -18.56
CA LYS A 38 18.48 2.26 -19.22
C LYS A 38 18.26 3.46 -18.30
N LEU A 39 17.15 3.50 -17.57
CA LEU A 39 16.84 4.55 -16.60
C LEU A 39 17.89 4.63 -15.49
N ILE A 40 18.25 3.50 -14.88
CA ILE A 40 19.26 3.44 -13.81
C ILE A 40 20.61 3.97 -14.32
N THR A 41 21.04 3.53 -15.50
CA THR A 41 22.29 4.02 -16.11
C THR A 41 22.25 5.54 -16.32
N LEU A 42 21.19 6.07 -16.93
CA LEU A 42 21.05 7.51 -17.17
C LEU A 42 21.02 8.33 -15.89
N LEU A 43 20.42 7.81 -14.82
CA LEU A 43 20.42 8.46 -13.50
C LEU A 43 21.83 8.46 -12.88
N SER A 44 22.57 7.36 -13.00
CA SER A 44 23.93 7.25 -12.44
C SER A 44 24.98 8.08 -13.18
N GLU A 45 24.81 8.30 -14.49
CA GLU A 45 25.78 9.01 -15.32
C GLU A 45 25.54 10.53 -15.33
N ASN A 46 24.40 10.99 -14.84
CA ASN A 46 24.03 12.40 -14.93
C ASN A 46 24.59 13.19 -13.73
N ARG A 47 25.53 14.10 -14.03
CA ARG A 47 26.26 14.94 -13.06
C ARG A 47 25.38 15.90 -12.27
N ASP A 48 24.16 16.15 -12.75
CA ASP A 48 23.17 16.97 -12.05
C ASP A 48 22.65 16.26 -10.78
N TYR A 49 22.69 14.92 -10.73
CA TYR A 49 22.21 14.15 -9.60
C TYR A 49 23.38 13.77 -8.68
N ALA A 50 23.25 14.11 -7.39
CA ALA A 50 24.10 13.50 -6.36
C ALA A 50 23.81 11.99 -6.27
N ASP A 51 24.75 11.22 -5.69
CA ASP A 51 24.71 9.76 -5.50
C ASP A 51 23.30 9.14 -5.53
N VAL A 52 22.90 8.62 -6.70
CA VAL A 52 21.60 7.96 -6.84
C VAL A 52 21.71 6.55 -6.26
N LYS A 53 20.88 6.25 -5.26
CA LYS A 53 20.81 4.93 -4.64
C LYS A 53 19.47 4.27 -4.92
N LEU A 54 19.51 3.13 -5.61
CA LEU A 54 18.32 2.29 -5.77
C LEU A 54 17.96 1.67 -4.41
N LYS A 55 16.86 2.14 -3.81
CA LYS A 55 16.35 1.59 -2.53
C LYS A 55 15.66 0.24 -2.72
N LYS A 56 14.84 0.10 -3.77
CA LYS A 56 14.05 -1.10 -4.04
C LYS A 56 13.72 -1.21 -5.54
N LYS A 57 13.68 -2.44 -6.05
CA LYS A 57 13.23 -2.79 -7.40
C LYS A 57 12.22 -3.94 -7.30
N ARG A 58 11.07 -3.81 -7.97
CA ARG A 58 10.03 -4.86 -8.03
C ARG A 58 9.54 -5.00 -9.46
N TYR A 59 9.31 -6.24 -9.89
CA TYR A 59 8.57 -6.53 -11.11
C TYR A 59 7.10 -6.72 -10.77
N VAL A 60 6.22 -6.09 -11.54
CA VAL A 60 4.77 -6.21 -11.43
C VAL A 60 4.29 -6.86 -12.72
N LYS A 61 3.52 -7.96 -12.60
CA LYS A 61 2.96 -8.61 -13.79
C LYS A 61 1.83 -7.76 -14.36
N PRO A 62 1.62 -7.75 -15.69
CA PRO A 62 0.55 -6.96 -16.31
C PRO A 62 -0.85 -7.23 -15.73
N GLU A 63 -1.16 -8.47 -15.38
CA GLU A 63 -2.42 -8.86 -14.74
C GLU A 63 -2.60 -8.28 -13.33
N ASP A 64 -1.49 -7.97 -12.65
CA ASP A 64 -1.47 -7.31 -11.34
C ASP A 64 -1.39 -5.77 -11.48
N ALA A 65 -1.13 -5.27 -12.69
CA ALA A 65 -1.02 -3.85 -13.01
C ALA A 65 -2.40 -3.23 -13.26
N VAL A 66 -3.24 -3.19 -12.21
CA VAL A 66 -4.56 -2.57 -12.27
C VAL A 66 -4.41 -1.04 -12.34
N SER A 67 -4.79 -0.47 -13.49
CA SER A 67 -4.98 0.96 -13.85
C SER A 67 -3.99 1.99 -13.28
N LEU A 68 -3.19 2.55 -14.19
CA LEU A 68 -2.15 3.56 -13.98
C LEU A 68 -2.61 4.92 -13.40
N SER A 69 -3.91 5.12 -13.14
CA SER A 69 -4.47 6.31 -12.45
C SER A 69 -5.09 6.01 -11.07
N ALA A 70 -5.19 4.74 -10.65
CA ALA A 70 -5.81 4.37 -9.38
C ALA A 70 -4.80 4.50 -8.22
N PHE A 71 -4.56 5.76 -7.84
CA PHE A 71 -3.83 6.23 -6.65
C PHE A 71 -2.33 5.97 -6.61
N ARG A 72 -1.53 7.02 -6.83
CA ARG A 72 -0.33 7.43 -6.05
C ARG A 72 0.18 6.41 -4.97
N THR A 73 0.59 5.24 -5.45
CA THR A 73 1.82 4.44 -5.31
C THR A 73 2.42 4.05 -3.96
N SER A 74 1.87 4.44 -2.82
CA SER A 74 2.37 3.90 -1.55
C SER A 74 1.25 3.56 -0.58
N GLY A 75 0.22 4.41 -0.50
CA GLY A 75 -0.99 4.13 0.26
C GLY A 75 -1.74 2.89 -0.25
N PHE A 76 -1.88 2.73 -1.56
CA PHE A 76 -2.64 1.61 -2.13
C PHE A 76 -1.94 0.26 -1.98
N PHE A 77 -0.62 0.18 -2.17
CA PHE A 77 0.13 -1.06 -1.94
C PHE A 77 0.14 -1.45 -0.46
N ASP A 78 0.29 -0.47 0.43
CA ASP A 78 0.17 -0.69 1.87
C ASP A 78 -1.26 -1.22 2.19
N LEU A 79 -2.32 -0.64 1.64
CA LEU A 79 -3.71 -1.11 1.82
C LEU A 79 -4.00 -2.48 1.18
N GLN A 80 -3.43 -2.81 0.02
CA GLN A 80 -3.58 -4.16 -0.56
C GLN A 80 -2.93 -5.22 0.33
N SER A 81 -1.75 -4.92 0.89
CA SER A 81 -1.09 -5.82 1.85
C SER A 81 -1.95 -6.05 3.10
N ALA A 82 -2.84 -5.12 3.43
CA ALA A 82 -3.76 -5.22 4.57
C ALA A 82 -4.68 -6.46 4.46
N LYS A 83 -5.09 -6.85 3.25
CA LYS A 83 -5.85 -8.09 3.04
C LYS A 83 -4.97 -9.33 3.20
N GLU A 84 -3.72 -9.28 2.75
CA GLU A 84 -2.79 -10.40 2.80
C GLU A 84 -2.29 -10.72 4.21
N VAL A 85 -2.22 -9.73 5.11
CA VAL A 85 -1.74 -9.94 6.49
C VAL A 85 -2.78 -10.59 7.40
N LEU A 86 -4.07 -10.56 7.04
CA LEU A 86 -5.14 -11.15 7.84
C LEU A 86 -5.27 -12.64 7.56
N ALA A 87 -5.34 -13.44 8.63
CA ALA A 87 -5.74 -14.84 8.49
C ALA A 87 -7.19 -14.90 7.98
N PRO A 88 -7.60 -15.96 7.25
CA PRO A 88 -8.94 -16.05 6.66
C PRO A 88 -10.07 -15.76 7.67
N ARG A 89 -9.98 -16.32 8.88
CA ARG A 89 -10.97 -16.08 9.93
C ARG A 89 -10.95 -14.65 10.49
N GLN A 90 -9.78 -14.01 10.57
CA GLN A 90 -9.67 -12.61 10.99
C GLN A 90 -10.33 -11.69 9.95
N LEU A 91 -10.09 -11.94 8.67
CA LEU A 91 -10.69 -11.20 7.56
C LEU A 91 -12.21 -11.37 7.55
N GLU A 92 -12.71 -12.60 7.66
CA GLU A 92 -14.14 -12.90 7.70
C GLU A 92 -14.84 -12.19 8.86
N VAL A 93 -14.33 -12.31 10.09
CA VAL A 93 -14.92 -11.69 11.27
C VAL A 93 -14.89 -10.17 11.16
N PHE A 94 -13.77 -9.59 10.71
CA PHE A 94 -13.62 -8.15 10.53
C PHE A 94 -14.58 -7.60 9.46
N GLN A 95 -14.71 -8.29 8.32
CA GLN A 95 -15.63 -7.92 7.26
C GLN A 95 -17.08 -7.91 7.75
N ASN A 96 -17.52 -8.98 8.45
CA ASN A 96 -18.86 -9.03 9.04
C ASN A 96 -19.08 -7.91 10.07
N ALA A 97 -18.08 -7.59 10.90
CA ALA A 97 -18.19 -6.50 11.86
C ALA A 97 -18.40 -5.15 11.16
N VAL A 98 -17.70 -4.88 10.06
CA VAL A 98 -17.92 -3.67 9.25
C VAL A 98 -19.31 -3.70 8.61
N ASP A 99 -19.68 -4.79 7.95
CA ASP A 99 -20.93 -4.90 7.19
C ASP A 99 -22.19 -4.80 8.07
N TYR A 100 -22.13 -5.35 9.29
CA TYR A 100 -23.23 -5.27 10.26
C TYR A 100 -23.18 -4.00 11.14
N GLY A 101 -22.22 -3.10 10.90
CA GLY A 101 -22.15 -1.81 11.59
C GLY A 101 -21.71 -1.88 13.05
N TYR A 102 -20.82 -2.83 13.38
CA TYR A 102 -20.20 -2.94 14.72
C TYR A 102 -19.35 -1.72 15.08
N TYR A 103 -18.78 -1.06 14.07
CA TYR A 103 -17.94 0.14 14.20
C TYR A 103 -18.70 1.46 13.99
N GLU A 104 -20.01 1.40 13.74
CA GLU A 104 -20.82 2.60 13.57
C GLU A 104 -21.15 3.28 14.90
N VAL A 105 -21.58 4.55 14.82
CA VAL A 105 -22.06 5.33 15.97
C VAL A 105 -23.44 5.91 15.63
N PRO A 106 -24.53 5.42 16.26
CA PRO A 106 -24.56 4.31 17.23
C PRO A 106 -24.24 2.95 16.58
N LYS A 107 -23.74 1.99 17.37
CA LYS A 107 -23.50 0.62 16.87
C LYS A 107 -24.81 0.00 16.40
N LYS A 108 -24.80 -0.61 15.22
CA LYS A 108 -25.95 -1.34 14.67
C LYS A 108 -26.02 -2.81 15.12
N ILE A 109 -24.91 -3.34 15.61
CA ILE A 109 -24.81 -4.70 16.15
C ILE A 109 -23.89 -4.73 17.38
N SER A 110 -24.27 -5.52 18.39
CA SER A 110 -23.41 -5.81 19.54
C SER A 110 -22.38 -6.92 19.22
N ILE A 111 -21.42 -7.14 20.11
CA ILE A 111 -20.46 -8.24 19.92
C ILE A 111 -21.11 -9.60 20.17
N GLU A 112 -22.12 -9.63 21.04
CA GLU A 112 -22.94 -10.80 21.35
C GLU A 112 -23.74 -11.21 20.10
N GLU A 113 -24.49 -10.29 19.51
CA GLU A 113 -25.28 -10.52 18.30
C GLU A 113 -24.41 -10.93 17.10
N LEU A 114 -23.22 -10.30 16.97
CA LEU A 114 -22.26 -10.67 15.93
C LEU A 114 -21.69 -12.09 16.15
N SER A 115 -21.46 -12.48 17.41
CA SER A 115 -20.97 -13.82 17.75
C SER A 115 -21.99 -14.92 17.46
N GLU A 116 -23.26 -14.66 17.73
CA GLU A 116 -24.37 -15.55 17.39
C GLU A 116 -24.46 -15.76 15.87
N LYS A 117 -24.37 -14.67 15.09
CA LYS A 117 -24.35 -14.75 13.61
C LYS A 117 -23.18 -15.58 13.07
N LEU A 118 -22.01 -15.50 13.71
CA LEU A 118 -20.79 -16.19 13.26
C LEU A 118 -20.62 -17.59 13.86
N GLY A 119 -21.58 -18.05 14.67
CA GLY A 119 -21.56 -19.36 15.31
C GLY A 119 -20.37 -19.56 16.25
N THR A 120 -19.93 -18.52 16.95
CA THR A 120 -18.77 -18.56 17.84
C THR A 120 -19.01 -17.75 19.12
N SER A 121 -18.06 -17.76 20.05
CA SER A 121 -18.21 -17.03 21.31
C SER A 121 -17.89 -15.52 21.16
N PRO A 122 -18.49 -14.64 21.98
CA PRO A 122 -18.14 -13.22 21.98
C PRO A 122 -16.64 -12.96 22.18
N SER A 123 -15.98 -13.76 23.03
CA SER A 123 -14.54 -13.65 23.28
C SER A 123 -13.72 -14.04 22.04
N THR A 124 -14.13 -15.07 21.30
CA THR A 124 -13.48 -15.46 20.03
C THR A 124 -13.64 -14.38 18.96
N VAL A 125 -14.82 -13.77 18.83
CA VAL A 125 -15.02 -12.61 17.92
C VAL A 125 -14.12 -11.45 18.34
N ALA A 126 -14.12 -11.08 19.62
CA ALA A 126 -13.30 -9.99 20.14
C ALA A 126 -11.80 -10.22 19.87
N GLU A 127 -11.32 -11.45 20.03
CA GLU A 127 -9.93 -11.82 19.76
C GLU A 127 -9.59 -11.68 18.27
N HIS A 128 -10.46 -12.16 17.37
CA HIS A 128 -10.25 -12.02 15.94
C HIS A 128 -10.23 -10.55 15.50
N LEU A 129 -11.16 -9.72 16.01
CA LEU A 129 -11.19 -8.29 15.73
C LEU A 129 -9.92 -7.61 16.23
N ARG A 130 -9.52 -7.83 17.49
CA ARG A 130 -8.29 -7.25 18.06
C ARG A 130 -7.04 -7.63 17.26
N LYS A 131 -6.95 -8.89 16.83
CA LYS A 131 -5.82 -9.36 15.99
C LYS A 131 -5.86 -8.80 14.58
N ALA A 132 -7.05 -8.56 14.02
CA ALA A 132 -7.18 -7.90 12.72
C ALA A 132 -6.76 -6.43 12.84
N GLU A 133 -7.31 -5.71 13.80
CA GLU A 133 -7.01 -4.30 14.09
C GLU A 133 -5.51 -4.08 14.35
N SER A 134 -4.86 -4.93 15.15
CA SER A 134 -3.43 -4.79 15.43
C SER A 134 -2.53 -4.93 14.20
N LYS A 135 -3.01 -5.60 13.14
CA LYS A 135 -2.32 -5.71 11.85
C LYS A 135 -2.68 -4.57 10.90
N LEU A 136 -3.94 -4.14 10.89
CA LEU A 136 -4.45 -3.12 9.97
C LEU A 136 -4.06 -1.70 10.40
N LEU A 137 -4.12 -1.37 11.69
CA LEU A 137 -3.85 -0.02 12.18
C LEU A 137 -2.43 0.49 11.85
N PRO A 138 -1.34 -0.30 11.98
CA PRO A 138 -0.02 0.13 11.56
C PRO A 138 0.08 0.44 10.06
N ILE A 139 -0.64 -0.34 9.23
CA ILE A 139 -0.71 -0.12 7.78
C ILE A 139 -1.44 1.19 7.51
N LEU A 140 -2.61 1.40 8.12
CA LEU A 140 -3.38 2.63 7.99
C LEU A 140 -2.55 3.86 8.40
N MET A 141 -1.81 3.77 9.51
CA MET A 141 -0.95 4.87 9.95
C MET A 141 0.16 5.20 8.95
N LYS A 142 0.76 4.20 8.29
CA LYS A 142 1.74 4.44 7.22
C LYS A 142 1.13 5.16 6.04
N VAL A 143 -0.13 4.89 5.70
CA VAL A 143 -0.84 5.57 4.62
C VAL A 143 -1.16 7.01 5.01
N LEU A 144 -1.71 7.22 6.20
CA LEU A 144 -2.10 8.55 6.69
C LEU A 144 -0.91 9.51 6.84
N GLN A 145 0.29 9.01 7.16
CA GLN A 145 1.52 9.83 7.23
C GLN A 145 2.08 10.28 5.87
N LYS A 146 1.54 9.72 4.77
CA LYS A 146 1.97 10.01 3.39
C LYS A 146 0.97 10.90 2.64
N LEU A 147 -0.19 11.16 3.23
CA LEU A 147 -1.16 12.16 2.77
C LEU A 147 -0.77 13.54 3.31
#